data_AF-A0A8H6VMH6-F1
#
_entry.id   AF-A0A8H6VMH6-F1
#
_cell.length_a   1.000
_cell.length_b   1.000
_cell.length_c   1.000
_cell.angle_alpha   90.00
_cell.angle_beta   90.00
_cell.angle_gamma   90.00
#
_symmetry.space_group_name_H-M   'P 1'
#
loop_
_entity.id
_entity.type
_entity.pdbx_description
1 polymer ?
#
loop_
_entity_poly.entity_id
_entity_poly.type
_entity_poly.pdbx_seq_one_letter_code
_entity_poly.pdbx_strand_id
1 'polypeptide(L)'
;MATTTIDFAWAMPVDIVQLGAHLEAYDTVQPMINTLRLCNRFGRGDKAAITKLPVELVLRVEEYLMIEERVKLLNAWATDLRCWKGQCRPIEHMSNAQILKYYNAFLRRATPECYYPEEWRDAELCKKCGTFHLETELTKAIVDEVAHEVEDDYEAGG
;
A
#
# COMPACT_ATOMS: atom_id res chain seq x y z
N MET A 1 -5.03 22.93 -55.64
CA MET A 1 -4.54 21.62 -55.16
C MET A 1 -4.50 21.68 -53.64
N ALA A 2 -5.23 20.81 -52.95
CA ALA A 2 -5.28 20.80 -51.49
C ALA A 2 -4.09 19.98 -50.96
N THR A 3 -3.19 20.63 -50.24
CA THR A 3 -2.12 19.98 -49.48
C THR A 3 -2.70 19.38 -48.21
N THR A 4 -2.80 18.05 -48.17
CA THR A 4 -3.13 17.30 -46.95
C THR A 4 -1.88 17.23 -46.08
N THR A 5 -1.89 17.98 -44.97
CA THR A 5 -0.90 17.82 -43.89
C THR A 5 -1.27 16.60 -43.06
N ILE A 6 -0.38 15.62 -43.00
CA ILE A 6 -0.50 14.44 -42.13
C ILE A 6 0.33 14.74 -40.88
N ASP A 7 -0.33 15.01 -39.76
CA ASP A 7 0.32 15.17 -38.46
C ASP A 7 0.47 13.81 -37.80
N PHE A 8 1.72 13.43 -37.53
CA PHE A 8 2.05 12.23 -36.78
C PHE A 8 2.25 12.57 -35.30
N ALA A 9 1.32 12.15 -34.45
CA ALA A 9 1.48 12.17 -33.00
C ALA A 9 2.08 10.82 -32.55
N TRP A 10 3.34 10.83 -32.10
CA TRP A 10 3.96 9.66 -31.47
C TRP A 10 3.49 9.58 -30.03
N ALA A 11 2.57 8.67 -29.72
CA ALA A 11 2.22 8.35 -28.35
C ALA A 11 3.29 7.41 -27.78
N MET A 12 4.14 7.92 -26.90
CA MET A 12 5.02 7.05 -26.12
C MET A 12 4.20 6.36 -25.03
N PRO A 13 4.29 5.03 -24.88
CA PRO A 13 3.66 4.36 -23.76
C PRO A 13 4.28 4.87 -22.46
N VAL A 14 3.43 5.40 -21.58
CA VAL A 14 3.83 5.89 -20.27
C VAL A 14 3.39 4.86 -19.24
N ASP A 15 4.31 4.45 -18.37
CA ASP A 15 3.95 3.73 -17.15
C ASP A 15 3.29 4.71 -16.18
N ILE A 16 1.97 4.61 -16.08
CA ILE A 16 1.15 5.50 -15.24
C ILE A 16 1.46 5.32 -13.75
N VAL A 17 1.87 4.10 -13.33
CA VAL A 17 2.25 3.83 -11.94
C VAL A 17 3.51 4.59 -11.61
N GLN A 18 4.52 4.46 -12.47
CA GLN A 18 5.80 5.13 -12.27
C GLN A 18 5.66 6.65 -12.34
N LEU A 19 4.94 7.16 -13.35
CA LEU A 19 4.73 8.59 -13.51
C LEU A 19 3.95 9.19 -12.33
N GLY A 20 2.82 8.58 -11.96
CA GLY A 20 1.98 9.05 -10.87
C GLY A 20 2.73 9.08 -9.55
N ALA A 21 3.38 7.98 -9.18
CA ALA A 21 4.16 7.88 -7.95
C ALA A 21 5.31 8.91 -7.90
N HIS A 22 5.98 9.17 -9.03
CA HIS A 22 7.06 10.16 -9.07
C HIS A 22 6.57 11.60 -8.94
N LEU A 23 5.43 11.94 -9.54
CA LEU A 23 4.84 13.28 -9.45
C LEU A 23 4.31 13.56 -8.05
N GLU A 24 3.62 12.60 -7.45
CA GLU A 24 3.12 12.73 -6.09
C GLU A 24 4.25 12.75 -5.05
N ALA A 25 5.31 11.95 -5.25
CA ALA A 25 6.51 12.02 -4.41
C ALA A 25 7.15 13.41 -4.48
N TYR A 26 7.21 14.00 -5.67
CA TYR A 26 7.74 15.35 -5.84
C TYR A 26 6.91 16.37 -5.05
N ASP A 27 5.60 16.38 -5.23
CA ASP A 27 4.70 17.31 -4.53
C ASP A 27 4.80 17.16 -3.00
N THR A 28 4.86 15.91 -2.52
CA THR A 28 4.96 15.57 -1.09
C THR A 28 6.28 16.06 -0.47
N VAL A 29 7.40 15.84 -1.14
CA VAL A 29 8.75 16.09 -0.59
C VAL A 29 9.24 17.53 -0.88
N GLN A 30 8.64 18.21 -1.84
CA GLN A 30 9.04 19.56 -2.28
C GLN A 30 9.13 20.60 -1.13
N PRO A 31 8.20 20.68 -0.16
CA PRO A 31 8.34 21.59 0.98
C PRO A 31 9.60 21.33 1.82
N MET A 32 9.95 20.06 2.00
CA MET A 32 11.11 19.65 2.78
C MET A 32 12.41 19.97 2.03
N ILE A 33 12.47 19.69 0.73
CA ILE A 33 13.60 20.06 -0.15
C ILE A 33 13.80 21.58 -0.14
N ASN A 34 12.72 22.35 -0.27
CA ASN A 34 12.80 23.81 -0.23
C ASN A 34 13.35 24.30 1.11
N THR A 35 12.89 23.70 2.21
CA THR A 35 13.40 24.01 3.55
C THR A 35 14.88 23.69 3.68
N LEU A 36 15.31 22.51 3.21
CA LEU A 36 16.70 22.08 3.21
C LEU A 36 17.60 23.08 2.46
N ARG A 37 17.19 23.46 1.23
CA ARG A 37 17.89 24.44 0.40
C ARG A 37 17.95 25.81 1.05
N LEU A 38 16.86 26.29 1.63
CA LEU A 38 16.80 27.57 2.33
C LEU A 38 17.71 27.57 3.57
N CYS A 39 17.67 26.50 4.35
CA CYS A 39 18.53 26.34 5.52
C CYS A 39 20.01 26.29 5.14
N ASN A 40 20.39 25.58 4.07
CA ASN A 40 21.76 25.54 3.57
C ASN A 40 22.22 26.92 3.06
N ARG A 41 21.37 27.64 2.34
CA ARG A 41 21.75 28.92 1.72
C ARG A 41 21.72 30.12 2.66
N PHE A 42 20.77 30.15 3.60
CA PHE A 42 20.49 31.33 4.42
C PHE A 42 20.57 31.09 5.93
N GLY A 43 20.89 29.89 6.39
CA GLY A 43 21.06 29.59 7.81
C GLY A 43 22.09 30.50 8.48
N ARG A 44 21.83 30.91 9.72
CA ARG A 44 22.73 31.77 10.50
C ARG A 44 22.95 31.20 11.91
N GLY A 45 24.13 31.47 12.46
CA GLY A 45 24.51 31.11 13.83
C GLY A 45 25.38 29.84 13.92
N ASP A 46 26.00 29.66 15.08
CA ASP A 46 27.03 28.63 15.30
C ASP A 46 26.50 27.19 15.22
N LYS A 47 25.17 27.02 15.37
CA LYS A 47 24.47 25.74 15.25
C LYS A 47 23.99 25.41 13.84
N ALA A 48 24.14 26.31 12.87
CA ALA A 48 23.70 26.10 11.50
C ALA A 48 24.74 25.30 10.70
N ALA A 49 25.09 24.09 11.15
CA ALA A 49 26.10 23.25 10.47
C ALA A 49 25.74 22.92 9.02
N ILE A 50 24.44 22.89 8.70
CA ILE A 50 23.90 22.58 7.38
C ILE A 50 24.34 23.58 6.30
N THR A 51 24.69 24.82 6.65
CA THR A 51 25.16 25.85 5.69
C THR A 51 26.57 25.61 5.21
N LYS A 52 27.35 24.81 5.96
CA LYS A 52 28.73 24.44 5.62
C LYS A 52 28.77 23.20 4.72
N LEU A 53 27.64 22.55 4.48
CA LEU A 53 27.58 21.38 3.62
C LEU A 53 27.77 21.79 2.16
N PRO A 54 28.65 21.08 1.42
CA PRO A 54 28.71 21.18 -0.03
C PRO A 54 27.37 20.86 -0.68
N VAL A 55 27.12 21.49 -1.83
CA VAL A 55 25.86 21.34 -2.59
C VAL A 55 25.62 19.89 -2.98
N GLU A 56 26.68 19.12 -3.26
CA GLU A 56 26.62 17.71 -3.63
C GLU A 56 26.02 16.85 -2.51
N LEU A 57 26.31 17.17 -1.25
CA LEU A 57 25.73 16.46 -0.11
C LEU A 57 24.26 16.82 0.08
N VAL A 58 23.90 18.08 -0.17
CA VAL A 58 22.49 18.54 -0.13
C VAL A 58 21.68 17.80 -1.20
N LEU A 59 22.16 17.77 -2.44
CA LEU A 59 21.50 17.06 -3.55
C LEU A 59 21.33 15.56 -3.25
N ARG A 60 22.31 14.93 -2.61
CA ARG A 60 22.22 13.52 -2.23
C ARG A 60 21.15 13.29 -1.14
N VAL A 61 21.01 14.21 -0.19
CA VAL A 61 19.91 14.14 0.79
C VAL A 61 18.56 14.31 0.11
N GLU A 62 18.42 15.24 -0.84
CA GLU A 62 17.19 15.41 -1.64
C GLU A 62 16.84 14.12 -2.39
N GLU A 63 17.83 13.46 -2.98
CA GLU A 63 17.64 12.19 -3.69
C GLU A 63 17.17 11.07 -2.74
N TYR A 64 17.73 10.96 -1.54
CA TYR A 64 17.27 9.98 -0.56
C TYR A 64 15.81 10.20 -0.14
N LEU A 65 15.44 11.46 0.14
CA LEU A 65 14.06 11.81 0.48
C LEU A 65 13.08 11.44 -0.65
N MET A 66 13.48 11.66 -1.90
CA MET A 66 12.68 11.32 -3.07
C MET A 66 12.56 9.80 -3.29
N ILE A 67 13.65 9.04 -3.12
CA ILE A 67 13.64 7.58 -3.33
C ILE A 67 12.70 6.91 -2.33
N GLU A 68 12.77 7.29 -1.06
CA GLU A 68 11.93 6.72 -0.01
C GLU A 68 10.43 6.92 -0.32
N GLU A 69 10.04 8.16 -0.65
CA GLU A 69 8.63 8.46 -0.95
C GLU A 69 8.17 7.80 -2.25
N ARG A 70 9.02 7.73 -3.29
CA ARG A 70 8.70 7.03 -4.55
C ARG A 70 8.42 5.56 -4.33
N VAL A 71 9.23 4.85 -3.55
CA VAL A 71 9.04 3.41 -3.30
C VAL A 71 7.71 3.15 -2.59
N LYS A 72 7.39 3.99 -1.60
CA LYS A 72 6.10 3.93 -0.89
C LYS A 72 4.92 4.16 -1.84
N LEU A 73 4.99 5.22 -2.66
CA LEU A 73 3.90 5.59 -3.57
C LEU A 73 3.75 4.64 -4.76
N LEU A 74 4.84 4.03 -5.25
CA LEU A 74 4.77 3.03 -6.33
C LEU A 74 3.83 1.87 -5.98
N ASN A 75 3.89 1.37 -4.74
CA ASN A 75 3.03 0.29 -4.28
C ASN A 75 1.56 0.72 -4.16
N ALA A 76 1.32 1.95 -3.69
CA ALA A 76 -0.02 2.52 -3.61
C ALA A 76 -0.64 2.68 -5.00
N TRP A 77 0.08 3.35 -5.92
CA TRP A 77 -0.35 3.53 -7.31
C TRP A 77 -0.57 2.21 -8.06
N ALA A 78 0.27 1.20 -7.83
CA ALA A 78 0.09 -0.12 -8.44
C ALA A 78 -1.18 -0.80 -7.93
N THR A 79 -1.51 -0.61 -6.65
CA THR A 79 -2.73 -1.14 -6.04
C THR A 79 -3.95 -0.40 -6.57
N ASP A 80 -3.93 0.93 -6.59
CA ASP A 80 -5.02 1.74 -7.12
C ASP A 80 -5.30 1.45 -8.59
N LEU A 81 -4.25 1.26 -9.40
CA LEU A 81 -4.41 0.90 -10.81
C LEU A 81 -5.04 -0.49 -10.97
N ARG A 82 -4.66 -1.47 -10.13
CA ARG A 82 -5.30 -2.80 -10.12
C ARG A 82 -6.78 -2.68 -9.77
N CYS A 83 -7.12 -1.88 -8.76
CA CYS A 83 -8.50 -1.64 -8.35
C CYS A 83 -9.32 -0.99 -9.48
N TRP A 84 -8.76 0.05 -10.10
CA TRP A 84 -9.39 0.74 -11.23
C TRP A 84 -9.63 -0.18 -12.44
N LYS A 85 -8.73 -1.14 -12.68
CA LYS A 85 -8.89 -2.17 -13.72
C LYS A 85 -9.85 -3.31 -13.34
N GLY A 86 -10.39 -3.33 -12.12
CA GLY A 86 -11.18 -4.44 -11.60
C GLY A 86 -10.36 -5.73 -11.41
N GLN A 87 -9.05 -5.61 -11.22
CA GLN A 87 -8.12 -6.72 -11.00
C GLN A 87 -7.77 -6.91 -9.51
N CYS A 88 -8.37 -6.12 -8.62
CA CYS A 88 -8.25 -6.28 -7.19
C CYS A 88 -9.09 -7.47 -6.70
N ARG A 89 -8.62 -8.15 -5.68
CA ARG A 89 -9.44 -9.14 -4.95
C ARG A 89 -10.22 -8.43 -3.85
N PRO A 90 -11.45 -8.86 -3.52
CA PRO A 90 -12.22 -8.25 -2.43
C PRO A 90 -11.46 -8.20 -1.10
N ILE A 91 -10.64 -9.23 -0.82
CA ILE A 91 -9.83 -9.28 0.41
C ILE A 91 -8.74 -8.21 0.48
N GLU A 92 -8.23 -7.71 -0.66
CA GLU A 92 -7.22 -6.63 -0.71
C GLU A 92 -7.79 -5.28 -0.22
N HIS A 93 -9.11 -5.17 -0.10
CA HIS A 93 -9.82 -4.01 0.45
C HIS A 93 -10.31 -4.18 1.88
N MET A 94 -10.07 -5.36 2.48
CA MET A 94 -10.49 -5.64 3.84
C MET A 94 -9.40 -5.27 4.85
N SER A 95 -9.79 -4.57 5.90
CA SER A 95 -8.96 -4.43 7.09
C SER A 95 -8.75 -5.77 7.79
N ASN A 96 -7.65 -5.92 8.54
CA ASN A 96 -7.40 -7.13 9.34
C ASN A 96 -8.59 -7.48 10.25
N ALA A 97 -9.25 -6.48 10.84
CA ALA A 97 -10.43 -6.69 11.67
C ALA A 97 -11.61 -7.30 10.88
N GLN A 98 -11.80 -6.90 9.62
CA GLN A 98 -12.82 -7.48 8.74
C GLN A 98 -12.46 -8.90 8.34
N ILE A 99 -11.19 -9.17 8.00
CA ILE A 99 -10.70 -10.52 7.67
C ILE A 99 -10.90 -11.46 8.86
N LEU A 100 -10.49 -11.05 10.06
CA LEU A 100 -10.70 -11.82 11.30
C LEU A 100 -12.18 -12.09 11.57
N LYS A 101 -13.04 -11.08 11.34
CA LYS A 101 -14.49 -11.26 11.50
C LYS A 101 -15.06 -12.28 10.51
N TYR A 102 -14.60 -12.26 9.25
CA TYR A 102 -15.00 -13.25 8.24
C TYR A 102 -14.51 -14.65 8.60
N TYR A 103 -13.22 -14.78 8.92
CA TYR A 103 -12.62 -16.05 9.33
C TYR A 103 -13.33 -16.66 10.54
N ASN A 104 -13.59 -15.87 11.58
CA ASN A 104 -14.30 -16.34 12.78
C ASN A 104 -15.77 -16.69 12.49
N ALA A 105 -16.42 -16.02 11.53
CA ALA A 105 -17.76 -16.38 11.08
C ALA A 105 -17.76 -17.71 10.30
N PHE A 106 -16.76 -17.93 9.44
CA PHE A 106 -16.53 -19.19 8.75
C PHE A 106 -16.34 -20.35 9.73
N LEU A 107 -15.41 -20.20 10.69
CA LEU A 107 -15.15 -21.21 11.71
C LEU A 107 -16.39 -21.54 12.55
N ARG A 108 -17.26 -20.56 12.84
CA ARG A 108 -18.53 -20.79 13.54
C ARG A 108 -19.50 -21.65 12.73
N ARG A 109 -19.53 -21.52 11.40
CA ARG A 109 -20.33 -22.40 10.53
C ARG A 109 -19.73 -23.81 10.47
N ALA A 110 -18.41 -23.90 10.32
CA ALA A 110 -17.69 -25.16 10.24
C ALA A 110 -17.71 -25.94 11.56
N THR A 111 -17.75 -25.24 12.70
CA THR A 111 -17.67 -25.83 14.05
C THR A 111 -18.70 -25.22 15.01
N PRO A 112 -20.00 -25.55 14.87
CA PRO A 112 -21.08 -24.97 15.68
C PRO A 112 -20.93 -25.19 17.20
N GLU A 113 -20.10 -26.17 17.57
CA GLU A 113 -19.86 -26.61 18.95
C GLU A 113 -18.85 -25.73 19.72
N CYS A 114 -17.98 -24.94 19.05
CA CYS A 114 -17.11 -23.92 19.68
C CYS A 114 -17.88 -22.58 19.77
N TYR A 115 -18.91 -22.50 20.63
CA TYR A 115 -19.80 -21.34 20.77
C TYR A 115 -19.28 -20.21 21.71
N TYR A 116 -18.28 -20.47 22.56
CA TYR A 116 -17.81 -19.50 23.57
C TYR A 116 -16.44 -18.88 23.21
N PRO A 117 -16.35 -17.53 23.08
CA PRO A 117 -15.09 -16.83 22.79
C PRO A 117 -14.08 -16.81 23.94
N GLU A 118 -14.50 -17.08 25.18
CA GLU A 118 -13.66 -16.94 26.38
C GLU A 118 -12.47 -17.91 26.44
N GLU A 119 -12.40 -18.89 25.53
CA GLU A 119 -11.31 -19.87 25.41
C GLU A 119 -10.45 -19.66 24.15
N TRP A 120 -10.74 -18.64 23.33
CA TRP A 120 -9.95 -18.37 22.13
C TRP A 120 -8.59 -17.81 22.52
N ARG A 121 -7.53 -18.48 22.07
CA ARG A 121 -6.16 -17.99 22.22
C ARG A 121 -5.46 -18.20 20.90
N ASP A 122 -4.83 -17.14 20.38
CA ASP A 122 -4.08 -17.14 19.12
C ASP A 122 -3.04 -18.28 19.02
N ALA A 123 -2.63 -18.86 20.16
CA ALA A 123 -1.59 -19.88 20.27
C ALA A 123 -2.06 -21.31 20.61
N GLU A 124 -3.36 -21.57 20.84
CA GLU A 124 -3.85 -22.90 21.21
C GLU A 124 -5.03 -23.35 20.33
N LEU A 125 -4.98 -24.60 19.85
CA LEU A 125 -6.09 -25.25 19.16
C LEU A 125 -7.33 -25.29 20.10
N CYS A 126 -8.53 -24.92 19.60
CA CYS A 126 -9.80 -25.11 20.34
C CYS A 126 -9.82 -26.58 20.80
N LYS A 127 -9.85 -26.84 22.10
CA LYS A 127 -9.87 -28.23 22.62
C LYS A 127 -11.13 -28.99 22.20
N LYS A 128 -12.15 -28.29 21.71
CA LYS A 128 -13.42 -28.86 21.25
C LYS A 128 -13.41 -29.17 19.76
N CYS A 129 -12.99 -28.24 18.89
CA CYS A 129 -13.02 -28.46 17.44
C CYS A 129 -11.65 -28.72 16.79
N GLY A 130 -10.55 -28.58 17.53
CA GLY A 130 -9.21 -28.81 17.01
C GLY A 130 -8.74 -27.81 15.95
N THR A 131 -9.32 -26.61 15.90
CA THR A 131 -8.90 -25.53 14.97
C THR A 131 -8.43 -24.29 15.73
N PHE A 132 -7.65 -23.42 15.07
CA PHE A 132 -7.18 -22.16 15.65
C PHE A 132 -8.24 -21.07 15.49
N HIS A 133 -8.72 -20.52 16.61
CA HIS A 133 -9.50 -19.27 16.63
C HIS A 133 -8.55 -18.11 16.87
N LEU A 134 -8.63 -17.09 16.03
CA LEU A 134 -7.75 -15.93 16.11
C LEU A 134 -8.49 -14.72 16.67
N GLU A 135 -7.86 -14.06 17.63
CA GLU A 135 -8.24 -12.76 18.17
C GLU A 135 -7.43 -11.62 17.55
N THR A 136 -6.13 -11.83 17.25
CA THR A 136 -5.25 -10.70 16.87
C THR A 136 -4.34 -10.94 15.67
N GLU A 137 -3.72 -12.11 15.50
CA GLU A 137 -2.71 -12.31 14.47
C GLU A 137 -3.23 -13.05 13.23
N LEU A 138 -3.14 -12.42 12.06
CA LEU A 138 -3.44 -13.06 10.77
C LEU A 138 -2.18 -13.67 10.19
N THR A 139 -2.20 -14.97 9.91
CA THR A 139 -1.16 -15.61 9.09
C THR A 139 -1.53 -15.52 7.61
N LYS A 140 -0.53 -15.58 6.73
CA LYS A 140 -0.76 -15.56 5.28
C LYS A 140 -1.70 -16.68 4.81
N ALA A 141 -1.58 -17.88 5.38
CA ALA A 141 -2.43 -19.02 5.05
C ALA A 141 -3.93 -18.72 5.32
N ILE A 142 -4.21 -18.01 6.42
CA ILE A 142 -5.58 -17.65 6.81
C ILE A 142 -6.14 -16.55 5.92
N VAL A 143 -5.31 -15.59 5.52
CA VAL A 143 -5.69 -14.59 4.52
C VAL A 143 -6.02 -15.28 3.19
N ASP A 144 -5.20 -16.23 2.73
CA ASP A 144 -5.43 -16.96 1.48
C ASP A 144 -6.72 -17.83 1.55
N GLU A 145 -7.01 -18.44 2.70
CA GLU A 145 -8.24 -19.22 2.93
C GLU A 145 -9.49 -18.35 2.90
N VAL A 146 -9.49 -17.21 3.61
CA VAL A 146 -10.59 -16.24 3.56
C VAL A 146 -10.75 -15.65 2.15
N ALA A 147 -9.64 -15.47 1.41
CA ALA A 147 -9.70 -14.95 0.05
C ALA A 147 -10.54 -15.84 -0.86
N HIS A 148 -10.32 -17.16 -0.78
CA HIS A 148 -11.07 -18.14 -1.57
C HIS A 148 -12.56 -18.11 -1.26
N GLU A 149 -12.93 -18.10 0.02
CA GLU A 149 -14.35 -18.06 0.42
C GLU A 149 -15.04 -16.77 0.00
N VAL A 150 -14.36 -15.63 0.20
CA VAL A 150 -14.92 -14.34 -0.18
C VAL A 150 -15.09 -14.28 -1.70
N GLU A 151 -14.14 -14.79 -2.48
CA GLU A 151 -14.26 -14.88 -3.95
C GLU A 151 -15.48 -15.73 -4.35
N ASP A 152 -15.67 -16.91 -3.74
CA ASP A 152 -16.82 -17.79 -4.00
C ASP A 152 -18.17 -17.10 -3.68
N ASP A 153 -18.25 -16.39 -2.55
CA ASP A 153 -19.46 -15.66 -2.13
C ASP A 153 -19.77 -14.47 -3.07
N TYR A 154 -18.73 -13.79 -3.60
CA TYR A 154 -18.88 -12.70 -4.56
C TYR A 154 -19.36 -13.21 -5.92
N GLU A 155 -18.87 -14.36 -6.40
CA GLU A 155 -19.29 -14.96 -7.67
C GLU A 155 -20.70 -15.56 -7.60
N ALA A 156 -21.10 -16.10 -6.44
CA ALA A 156 -22.45 -16.65 -6.24
C ALA A 156 -23.55 -15.57 -6.10
N GLY A 157 -23.17 -14.34 -5.77
CA GLY A 157 -24.08 -13.21 -5.53
C GLY A 157 -24.20 -12.18 -6.65
N GLY A 158 -23.47 -12.34 -7.76
CA GLY A 158 -23.52 -11.48 -8.95
C GLY A 158 -24.42 -12.03 -10.05
#